data_AF-A0A4U1W7Z7-F1
#
_entry.id   AF-A0A4U1W7Z7-F1
#
_cell.length_a   1.000
_cell.length_b   1.000
_cell.length_c   1.000
_cell.angle_alpha   90.00
_cell.angle_beta   90.00
_cell.angle_gamma   90.00
#
_symmetry.space_group_name_H-M   'P 1'
#
loop_
_entity.id
_entity.type
_entity.pdbx_description
1 polymer ?
#
loop_
_entity_poly.entity_id
_entity_poly.type
_entity_poly.pdbx_seq_one_letter_code
_entity_poly.pdbx_strand_id
1 'polypeptide(L)'
;MSITRRSFLKGASGTAVSGMVPLSLSIPVSSAFANEQGGYKALICLFLHGGNDSFNMIVPTDANNQSNYQTARPNIQLASSEILAIPSTESGQALGIN
;
A
#
# COMPACT_ATOMS: atom_id res chain seq x y z
N MET A 1 -21.57 -29.32 3.33
CA MET A 1 -22.37 -28.18 2.82
C MET A 1 -21.48 -27.39 1.87
N SER A 2 -21.76 -27.39 0.56
CA SER A 2 -20.90 -26.71 -0.42
C SER A 2 -21.21 -25.21 -0.44
N ILE A 3 -20.18 -24.37 -0.25
CA ILE A 3 -20.36 -22.92 -0.35
C ILE A 3 -20.41 -22.54 -1.83
N THR A 4 -21.49 -21.90 -2.25
CA THR A 4 -21.64 -21.47 -3.65
C THR A 4 -21.00 -20.10 -3.84
N ARG A 5 -20.47 -19.81 -5.04
CA ARG A 5 -19.91 -18.49 -5.38
C ARG A 5 -20.86 -17.33 -5.04
N ARG A 6 -22.17 -17.53 -5.24
CA ARG A 6 -23.21 -16.56 -4.90
C ARG A 6 -23.38 -16.38 -3.38
N SER A 7 -23.29 -17.48 -2.60
CA SER A 7 -23.35 -17.41 -1.13
C SER A 7 -22.12 -16.68 -0.57
N PHE A 8 -20.94 -16.97 -1.12
CA PHE A 8 -19.69 -16.29 -0.77
C PHE A 8 -19.74 -14.79 -1.06
N LEU A 9 -20.16 -14.40 -2.26
CA LEU A 9 -20.27 -12.99 -2.64
C LEU A 9 -21.28 -12.23 -1.77
N LYS A 10 -22.42 -12.84 -1.42
CA LYS A 10 -23.39 -12.26 -0.49
C LYS A 10 -22.83 -12.09 0.93
N GLY A 11 -22.05 -13.06 1.40
CA GLY A 11 -21.35 -12.96 2.69
C GLY A 11 -20.30 -11.85 2.69
N ALA A 12 -19.48 -11.77 1.65
CA ALA A 12 -18.43 -10.76 1.49
C ALA A 12 -19.00 -9.33 1.36
N SER A 13 -20.15 -9.14 0.69
CA SER A 13 -20.81 -7.84 0.63
C SER A 13 -21.37 -7.39 1.99
N GLY A 14 -21.73 -8.33 2.88
CA GLY A 14 -22.22 -8.02 4.22
C GLY A 14 -21.14 -7.49 5.16
N THR A 15 -19.87 -7.90 4.96
CA THR A 15 -18.74 -7.43 5.76
C THR A 15 -18.10 -6.13 5.24
N ALA A 16 -18.49 -5.67 4.04
CA ALA A 16 -17.99 -4.41 3.46
C ALA A 16 -18.43 -3.17 4.28
N VAL A 17 -19.58 -3.24 4.96
CA VAL A 17 -20.06 -2.15 5.83
C VAL A 17 -19.20 -2.01 7.09
N SER A 18 -18.58 -3.10 7.57
CA SER A 18 -17.64 -3.05 8.70
C SER A 18 -16.32 -2.34 8.37
N GLY A 19 -16.01 -2.11 7.08
CA GLY A 19 -14.85 -1.33 6.64
C GLY A 19 -15.07 0.19 6.68
N MET A 20 -16.30 0.65 6.96
CA MET A 20 -16.62 2.08 7.13
C MET A 20 -16.36 2.59 8.55
N VAL A 21 -15.97 1.71 9.47
CA VAL A 21 -15.54 2.14 10.81
C VAL A 21 -14.20 2.86 10.63
N PRO A 22 -14.07 4.13 11.03
CA PRO A 22 -12.81 4.84 10.96
C PRO A 22 -11.70 4.01 11.60
N LEU A 23 -10.55 3.92 10.95
CA LEU A 23 -9.39 3.19 11.49
C LEU A 23 -9.00 3.70 12.89
N SER A 24 -9.35 4.95 13.21
CA SER A 24 -9.19 5.54 14.54
C SER A 24 -10.02 4.90 15.65
N LEU A 25 -11.13 4.23 15.33
CA LEU A 25 -11.97 3.50 16.28
C LEU A 25 -11.58 2.02 16.40
N SER A 26 -10.83 1.48 15.44
CA SER A 26 -10.42 0.07 15.40
C SER A 26 -8.97 -0.18 15.80
N ILE A 27 -8.16 0.87 16.00
CA ILE A 27 -6.85 0.73 16.65
C ILE A 27 -7.10 0.50 18.15
N PRO A 28 -6.75 -0.67 18.71
CA PRO A 28 -6.73 -0.85 20.15
C PRO A 28 -5.67 0.11 20.73
N VAL A 29 -6.13 1.23 21.29
CA VAL A 29 -5.30 2.20 22.03
C VAL A 29 -4.75 1.61 23.33
N SER A 30 -5.23 0.43 23.73
CA SER A 30 -4.85 -0.22 24.97
C SER A 30 -3.88 -1.35 24.71
N SER A 31 -2.65 -1.14 25.18
CA SER A 31 -1.52 -2.07 25.28
C SER A 31 -1.03 -2.67 23.97
N ALA A 32 -0.14 -1.94 23.29
CA ALA A 32 0.88 -2.59 22.48
C ALA A 32 1.72 -3.49 23.40
N PHE A 33 1.94 -4.76 23.01
CA PHE A 33 2.98 -5.61 23.60
C PHE A 33 4.36 -5.08 23.18
N ALA A 34 4.70 -3.87 23.62
CA ALA A 34 6.00 -3.28 23.38
C ALA A 34 6.99 -3.88 24.37
N ASN A 35 8.14 -4.32 23.88
CA ASN A 35 9.29 -4.58 24.73
C ASN A 35 9.59 -3.28 25.49
N GLU A 36 9.41 -3.29 26.83
CA GLU A 36 9.60 -2.12 27.69
C GLU A 36 11.09 -1.82 27.87
N GLN A 37 11.80 -1.58 26.77
CA GLN A 37 13.04 -0.83 26.83
C GLN A 37 12.66 0.64 27.01
N GLY A 38 12.98 1.17 28.20
CA GLY A 38 12.75 2.57 28.56
C GLY A 38 13.41 3.53 27.57
N GLY A 39 12.81 4.70 27.38
CA GLY A 39 13.24 5.72 26.43
C GLY A 39 12.09 6.62 25.97
N TYR A 40 12.40 7.70 25.25
CA TYR A 40 11.39 8.58 24.68
C TYR A 40 10.57 7.85 23.61
N LYS A 41 9.25 7.90 23.72
CA LYS A 41 8.29 7.32 22.76
C LYS A 41 7.37 8.42 22.26
N ALA A 42 7.30 8.59 20.95
CA ALA A 42 6.34 9.48 20.30
C ALA A 42 5.56 8.70 19.23
N LEU A 43 4.24 8.93 19.19
CA LEU A 43 3.38 8.46 18.11
C LEU A 43 3.23 9.60 17.10
N ILE A 44 3.55 9.34 15.83
CA ILE A 44 3.40 10.30 14.74
C ILE A 44 2.27 9.82 13.83
N CYS A 45 1.17 10.56 13.81
CA CYS A 45 0.05 10.31 12.91
C CYS A 45 0.22 11.16 11.65
N LEU A 46 0.58 10.52 10.52
CA LEU A 46 0.69 11.19 9.23
C LEU A 46 -0.64 11.08 8.49
N PHE A 47 -1.27 12.23 8.23
CA PHE A 47 -2.48 12.32 7.43
C PHE A 47 -2.11 12.70 5.99
N LEU A 48 -2.11 11.72 5.09
CA LEU A 48 -1.81 11.93 3.67
C LEU A 48 -3.10 12.30 2.92
N HIS A 49 -3.31 13.61 2.68
CA HIS A 49 -4.52 14.14 2.03
C HIS A 49 -4.65 13.77 0.53
N GLY A 50 -3.71 13.01 -0.03
CA GLY A 50 -3.68 12.54 -1.42
C GLY A 50 -3.48 11.03 -1.56
N GLY A 51 -3.52 10.27 -0.46
CA GLY A 51 -3.26 8.84 -0.44
C GLY A 51 -1.77 8.48 -0.62
N ASN A 52 -1.47 7.20 -0.41
CA ASN A 52 -0.17 6.61 -0.72
C ASN A 52 -0.36 5.59 -1.83
N ASP A 53 0.16 5.87 -3.02
CA ASP A 53 0.08 5.00 -4.18
C ASP A 53 1.35 4.15 -4.29
N SER A 54 1.24 2.85 -4.02
CA SER A 54 2.37 1.92 -4.07
C SER A 54 3.05 1.88 -5.44
N PHE A 55 2.30 2.14 -6.52
CA PHE A 55 2.86 2.16 -7.87
C PHE A 55 3.65 3.44 -8.18
N ASN A 56 3.56 4.49 -7.37
CA ASN A 56 4.48 5.63 -7.41
C ASN A 56 5.58 5.54 -6.33
N MET A 57 5.49 4.60 -5.39
CA MET A 57 6.60 4.32 -4.46
C MET A 57 7.61 3.35 -5.03
N ILE A 58 7.16 2.31 -5.74
CA ILE A 58 8.01 1.29 -6.34
C ILE A 58 7.61 1.17 -7.80
N VAL A 59 8.45 1.70 -8.67
CA VAL A 59 8.21 1.75 -10.12
C VAL A 59 9.11 0.79 -10.88
N PRO A 60 8.62 0.14 -11.94
CA PRO A 60 9.46 -0.61 -12.85
C PRO A 60 10.34 0.35 -13.66
N THR A 61 11.62 0.04 -13.77
CA THR A 61 12.60 0.80 -14.58
C THR A 61 13.01 0.07 -15.85
N ASP A 62 12.59 -1.19 -16.04
CA ASP A 62 12.74 -1.92 -17.28
C ASP A 62 11.81 -1.37 -18.39
N ALA A 63 12.33 -1.23 -19.60
CA ALA A 63 11.66 -0.54 -20.71
C ALA A 63 10.19 -0.94 -20.95
N ASN A 64 9.90 -2.25 -21.03
CA ASN A 64 8.52 -2.72 -21.30
C ASN A 64 7.57 -2.41 -20.15
N ASN A 65 7.98 -2.67 -18.91
CA ASN A 65 7.13 -2.49 -17.73
C ASN A 65 7.02 -1.02 -17.33
N GLN A 66 8.05 -0.22 -17.58
CA GLN A 66 8.01 1.22 -17.43
C GLN A 66 7.02 1.84 -18.43
N SER A 67 7.04 1.45 -19.70
CA SER A 67 6.06 1.90 -20.70
C SER A 67 4.62 1.53 -20.32
N ASN A 68 4.41 0.31 -19.81
CA ASN A 68 3.10 -0.12 -19.30
C ASN A 68 2.64 0.75 -18.11
N TYR A 69 3.53 1.04 -17.16
CA TYR A 69 3.26 1.92 -16.03
C TYR A 69 2.87 3.33 -16.49
N GLN A 70 3.64 3.90 -17.41
CA GLN A 70 3.42 5.24 -17.97
C GLN A 70 2.07 5.33 -18.70
N THR A 71 1.79 4.35 -19.57
CA THR A 71 0.52 4.28 -20.32
C THR A 71 -0.69 4.10 -19.41
N ALA A 72 -0.56 3.32 -18.33
CA ALA A 72 -1.63 3.12 -17.37
C ALA A 72 -1.88 4.34 -16.47
N ARG A 73 -0.92 5.27 -16.37
CA ARG A 73 -0.92 6.39 -15.41
C ARG A 73 -0.55 7.75 -16.02
N PRO A 74 -1.17 8.18 -17.13
CA PRO A 74 -0.69 9.32 -17.92
C PRO A 74 -0.60 10.65 -17.13
N ASN A 75 -1.41 10.83 -16.08
CA ASN A 75 -1.46 12.08 -15.31
C ASN A 75 -0.62 12.07 -14.02
N ILE A 76 -0.17 10.90 -13.56
CA ILE A 76 0.50 10.74 -12.26
C ILE A 76 1.78 9.90 -12.36
N GLN A 77 2.21 9.57 -13.57
CA GLN A 77 3.47 8.86 -13.82
C GLN A 77 4.67 9.70 -13.36
N LEU A 78 5.71 9.01 -12.88
CA LEU A 78 6.99 9.63 -12.58
C LEU A 78 7.84 9.79 -13.85
N ALA A 79 8.53 10.92 -13.96
CA ALA A 79 9.58 11.15 -14.93
C ALA A 79 10.85 10.38 -14.52
N SER A 80 11.71 10.01 -15.48
CA SER A 80 12.93 9.26 -15.19
C SER A 80 13.90 9.99 -14.23
N SER A 81 13.82 11.32 -14.14
CA SER A 81 14.59 12.12 -13.18
C SER A 81 14.07 12.06 -11.74
N GLU A 82 12.83 11.62 -11.55
CA GLU A 82 12.18 11.46 -10.24
C GLU A 82 12.31 10.03 -9.71
N ILE A 83 13.12 9.18 -10.36
CA ILE A 83 13.25 7.78 -10.02
C ILE A 83 14.69 7.49 -9.62
N LEU A 84 14.87 7.06 -8.38
CA LEU A 84 16.13 6.51 -7.89
C LEU A 84 16.13 4.99 -8.06
N ALA A 85 17.08 4.47 -8.84
CA ALA A 85 17.18 3.05 -9.12
C ALA A 85 17.53 2.23 -7.86
N ILE A 86 16.88 1.07 -7.70
CA ILE A 86 17.25 0.06 -6.71
C ILE A 86 18.30 -0.87 -7.36
N PRO A 87 19.52 -0.96 -6.81
CA PRO A 87 20.64 -1.62 -7.48
C PRO A 87 20.52 -3.15 -7.60
N SER A 88 19.72 -3.81 -6.75
CA SER A 88 19.54 -5.27 -6.77
C SER A 88 18.12 -5.64 -6.36
N THR A 89 17.40 -6.32 -7.25
CA THR A 89 16.05 -6.82 -7.00
C THR A 89 15.97 -8.32 -7.18
N GLU A 90 15.56 -9.02 -6.13
CA GLU A 90 15.43 -10.49 -6.09
C GLU A 90 14.47 -11.05 -7.15
N SER A 91 13.48 -10.26 -7.56
CA SER A 91 12.50 -10.66 -8.58
C SER A 91 13.06 -10.68 -10.00
N GLY A 92 14.27 -10.17 -10.24
CA GLY A 92 14.86 -10.02 -11.59
C GLY A 92 14.23 -8.90 -12.43
N GLN A 93 13.25 -8.17 -11.89
CA GLN A 93 12.70 -6.95 -12.49
C GLN A 93 13.44 -5.74 -11.95
N ALA A 94 13.94 -4.86 -12.81
CA ALA A 94 14.54 -3.60 -12.40
C ALA A 94 13.47 -2.67 -11.81
N LEU A 95 13.73 -2.17 -10.60
CA LEU A 95 12.83 -1.29 -9.87
C LEU A 95 13.53 0.01 -9.46
N GLY A 96 12.74 1.02 -9.16
CA GLY A 96 13.19 2.27 -8.56
C GLY A 96 12.17 2.82 -7.56
N ILE A 97 12.61 3.79 -6.78
CA ILE A 97 11.79 4.54 -5.83
C ILE A 97 11.68 6.00 -6.25
N ASN A 98 10.58 6.66 -5.86
CA ASN A 98 10.48 8.11 -5.89
C ASN A 98 11.41 8.75 -4.84
#